data_AF-A0A6G0XNC8-F1
#
_entry.id   AF-A0A6G0XNC8-F1
#
_cell.length_a   1.000
_cell.length_b   1.000
_cell.length_c   1.000
_cell.angle_alpha   90.00
_cell.angle_beta   90.00
_cell.angle_gamma   90.00
#
_symmetry.space_group_name_H-M   'P 1'
#
loop_
_entity.id
_entity.type
_entity.pdbx_description
1 polymer ?
#
loop_
_entity_poly.entity_id
_entity_poly.type
_entity_poly.pdbx_seq_one_letter_code
_entity_poly.pdbx_strand_id
1 'polypeptide(L)'
;MQDQARGGGGDRVLERCNMAVVSTWHTDDLMSLVYQSSSSDTEMHVRLPYATALFRPRHQPDSPPCQLTVDFGMTHTVLHMDMMISAQCVDIFVGRRTANGKLRFSPVDTAFGMAGKHSPERVFIECPTSEAFQAISAVSFKFSELIDDVDSFCLEDLRLVLVRPKQRLPVAPPPTPQSVREARGQSMQAPMPNRKGVPTNPPNYPSRKPSFHSSHPADNQTIHDRHSPSNQSNKPIEMLSSRSMPVVPSAPPSMEAPERAATAPSLTESDEPMAAMISIVNMQKKMLEDMEKRISLSVEVNVNAILERVQKSEDVLLDLDSRLDGIQQDKDIVFSGILHRLNKLETNFGELKKAQDDATKAVQVALDKVQEGLTRWKF
;
A
#
# COMPACT_ATOMS: atom_id res chain seq x y z
N MET A 1 55.11 3.05 10.99
CA MET A 1 54.12 2.64 9.98
C MET A 1 52.75 2.93 10.56
N GLN A 2 52.26 4.12 10.24
CA GLN A 2 50.90 4.60 10.49
C GLN A 2 50.07 4.14 9.29
N ASP A 3 48.93 3.49 9.53
CA ASP A 3 47.84 3.46 8.57
C ASP A 3 46.58 3.94 9.29
N GLN A 4 46.32 5.23 9.09
CA GLN A 4 45.24 6.00 9.66
C GLN A 4 44.10 5.96 8.63
N ALA A 5 43.19 5.01 8.78
CA ALA A 5 41.95 4.96 7.98
C ALA A 5 41.04 6.14 8.39
N ARG A 6 41.25 7.29 7.76
CA ARG A 6 40.29 8.41 7.73
C ARG A 6 39.06 7.97 6.94
N GLY A 7 38.09 7.38 7.64
CA GLY A 7 36.71 7.33 7.18
C GLY A 7 36.17 8.76 7.19
N GLY A 8 36.18 9.42 6.02
CA GLY A 8 35.49 10.68 5.82
C GLY A 8 34.00 10.46 6.00
N GLY A 9 33.51 10.69 7.23
CA GLY A 9 32.10 10.86 7.51
C GLY A 9 31.63 12.10 6.76
N GLY A 10 31.18 11.90 5.52
CA GLY A 10 30.50 12.95 4.78
C GLY A 10 29.29 13.36 5.59
N ASP A 11 29.33 14.58 6.13
CA ASP A 11 28.17 15.29 6.65
C ASP A 11 27.13 15.32 5.53
N ARG A 12 26.24 14.32 5.55
CA ARG A 12 25.09 14.27 4.66
C ARG A 12 24.19 15.39 5.14
N VAL A 13 24.26 16.52 4.43
CA VAL A 13 23.36 17.66 4.61
C VAL A 13 21.93 17.14 4.66
N LEU A 14 21.33 17.20 5.86
CA LEU A 14 19.93 16.83 6.08
C LEU A 14 19.06 17.90 5.41
N GLU A 15 18.70 17.66 4.17
CA GLU A 15 17.73 18.49 3.46
C GLU A 15 16.38 18.38 4.19
N ARG A 16 15.86 19.52 4.68
CA ARG A 16 14.54 19.54 5.33
C ARG A 16 13.48 19.40 4.26
N CYS A 17 12.70 18.32 4.33
CA CYS A 17 11.51 18.18 3.49
C CYS A 17 10.37 19.06 4.04
N ASN A 18 9.55 19.62 3.15
CA ASN A 18 8.30 20.31 3.50
C ASN A 18 7.19 19.32 3.91
N MET A 19 7.53 18.32 4.72
CA MET A 19 6.58 17.37 5.27
C MET A 19 6.18 17.84 6.67
N ALA A 20 4.90 17.73 6.99
CA ALA A 20 4.36 18.10 8.29
C ALA A 20 3.86 16.86 9.02
N VAL A 21 4.14 16.79 10.33
CA VAL A 21 3.59 15.77 11.22
C VAL A 21 2.70 16.46 12.23
N VAL A 22 1.47 15.98 12.35
CA VAL A 22 0.46 16.52 13.27
C VAL A 22 -0.13 15.38 14.07
N SER A 23 -0.24 15.58 15.38
CA SER A 23 -0.94 14.64 16.27
C SER A 23 -2.16 15.30 16.89
N THR A 24 -3.20 14.51 17.16
CA THR A 24 -4.35 14.95 17.96
C THR A 24 -4.06 14.99 19.46
N TRP A 25 -3.01 14.29 19.90
CA TRP A 25 -2.51 14.32 21.27
C TRP A 25 -1.31 15.26 21.38
N HIS A 26 -1.09 15.84 22.56
CA HIS A 26 0.03 16.75 22.76
C HIS A 26 1.34 15.98 22.92
N THR A 27 2.44 16.60 22.52
CA THR A 27 3.80 16.12 22.74
C THR A 27 4.68 17.31 23.03
N ASP A 28 5.65 17.12 23.93
CA ASP A 28 6.71 18.10 24.19
C ASP A 28 7.88 17.95 23.21
N ASP A 29 7.91 16.85 22.45
CA ASP A 29 8.96 16.54 21.51
C ASP A 29 8.73 17.22 20.15
N LEU A 30 9.82 17.64 19.51
CA LEU A 30 9.75 18.18 18.15
C LEU A 30 9.54 17.03 17.14
N MET A 31 8.31 16.87 16.67
CA MET A 31 7.97 15.94 15.58
C MET A 31 8.47 16.47 14.23
N SER A 32 9.76 16.29 13.96
CA SER A 32 10.38 16.62 12.68
C SER A 32 10.81 15.37 11.93
N LEU A 33 10.39 15.26 10.66
CA LEU A 33 10.80 14.16 9.79
C LEU A 33 12.15 14.46 9.16
N VAL A 34 12.97 13.42 9.09
CA VAL A 34 14.31 13.47 8.51
C VAL A 34 14.34 12.59 7.27
N TYR A 35 14.88 13.14 6.17
CA TYR A 35 15.18 12.37 4.98
C TYR A 35 16.46 11.56 5.19
N GLN A 36 16.40 10.27 4.86
CA GLN A 36 17.54 9.40 4.80
C GLN A 36 17.74 8.94 3.35
N SER A 37 18.88 9.34 2.77
CA SER A 37 19.25 8.95 1.41
C SER A 37 19.36 7.43 1.32
N SER A 38 18.54 6.82 0.46
CA SER A 38 18.69 5.43 0.04
C SER A 38 19.85 5.29 -0.93
N SER A 39 20.44 4.09 -1.02
CA SER A 39 21.31 3.71 -2.14
C SER A 39 20.55 3.64 -3.46
N SER A 40 19.21 3.54 -3.41
CA SER A 40 18.35 3.58 -4.58
C SER A 40 17.97 5.02 -4.94
N ASP A 41 18.13 5.36 -6.22
CA ASP A 41 17.71 6.66 -6.75
C ASP A 41 16.18 6.85 -6.80
N THR A 42 15.42 5.75 -6.73
CA THR A 42 13.96 5.80 -6.81
C THR A 42 13.29 5.87 -5.45
N GLU A 43 14.01 5.51 -4.38
CA GLU A 43 13.43 5.42 -3.04
C GLU A 43 13.86 6.61 -2.17
N MET A 44 12.97 6.92 -1.23
CA MET A 44 13.10 7.98 -0.25
C MET A 44 12.65 7.44 1.09
N HIS A 45 13.56 7.43 2.07
CA HIS A 45 13.25 6.99 3.42
C HIS A 45 13.01 8.23 4.27
N VAL A 46 11.81 8.32 4.82
CA VAL A 46 11.39 9.40 5.71
C VAL A 46 11.26 8.79 7.09
N ARG A 47 11.94 9.37 8.09
CA ARG A 47 11.92 8.83 9.46
C ARG A 47 11.64 9.89 10.50
N LEU A 48 10.98 9.48 11.58
CA LEU A 48 10.96 10.20 12.85
C LEU A 48 12.17 9.71 13.66
N PRO A 49 13.21 10.54 13.86
CA PRO A 49 14.50 10.08 14.38
C PRO A 49 14.51 9.80 15.89
N TYR A 50 13.54 10.32 16.64
CA TYR A 50 13.48 10.23 18.09
C TYR A 50 12.19 9.56 18.52
N ALA A 51 12.27 8.77 19.59
CA ALA A 51 11.11 8.32 20.33
C ALA A 51 10.28 9.55 20.73
N THR A 52 8.97 9.48 20.51
CA THR A 52 8.04 10.58 20.75
C THR A 52 6.97 10.12 21.71
N ALA A 53 6.86 10.80 22.86
CA ALA A 53 5.78 10.57 23.81
C ALA A 53 4.59 11.47 23.46
N LEU A 54 3.41 10.86 23.32
CA LEU A 54 2.15 11.51 23.01
C LEU A 54 1.20 11.34 24.19
N PHE A 55 0.65 12.44 24.69
CA PHE A 55 -0.09 12.45 25.95
C PHE A 55 -1.56 12.81 25.74
N ARG A 56 -2.43 12.00 26.32
CA ARG A 56 -3.88 12.17 26.29
C ARG A 56 -4.26 13.49 26.98
N PRO A 57 -5.19 14.28 26.42
CA PRO A 57 -5.74 15.44 27.11
C PRO A 57 -6.47 15.04 28.41
N ARG A 58 -5.87 15.30 29.58
CA ARG A 58 -6.41 14.91 30.90
C ARG A 58 -7.81 15.46 31.22
N HIS A 59 -8.22 16.54 30.54
CA HIS A 59 -9.50 17.20 30.79
C HIS A 59 -10.67 16.61 29.99
N GLN A 60 -10.45 15.54 29.22
CA GLN A 60 -11.49 14.95 28.37
C GLN A 60 -11.44 13.41 28.48
N PRO A 61 -12.21 12.79 29.40
CA PRO A 61 -12.22 11.33 29.57
C PRO A 61 -12.69 10.61 28.30
N ASP A 62 -13.54 11.26 27.50
CA ASP A 62 -13.99 10.78 26.17
C ASP A 62 -13.11 11.31 25.03
N SER A 63 -11.83 11.60 25.29
CA SER A 63 -10.94 12.07 24.24
C SER A 63 -10.85 11.03 23.11
N PRO A 64 -10.88 11.45 21.83
CA PRO A 64 -10.71 10.53 20.73
C PRO A 64 -9.34 9.82 20.81
N PRO A 65 -9.21 8.63 20.19
CA PRO A 65 -7.95 7.93 20.10
C PRO A 65 -6.85 8.81 19.49
N CYS A 66 -5.60 8.53 19.86
CA CYS A 66 -4.46 9.25 19.32
C CYS A 66 -4.40 9.05 17.81
N GLN A 67 -4.31 10.14 17.05
CA GLN A 67 -4.21 10.11 15.60
C GLN A 67 -3.01 10.95 15.16
N LEU A 68 -2.09 10.32 14.42
CA LEU A 68 -0.89 10.94 13.87
C LEU A 68 -1.03 11.02 12.35
N THR A 69 -0.91 12.22 11.78
CA THR A 69 -0.95 12.46 10.34
C THR A 69 0.40 12.94 9.85
N VAL A 70 0.93 12.29 8.82
CA VAL A 70 2.08 12.73 8.04
C VAL A 70 1.58 13.29 6.71
N ASP A 71 1.64 14.61 6.53
CA ASP A 71 1.32 15.30 5.28
C ASP A 71 2.62 15.48 4.47
N PHE A 72 2.64 14.91 3.26
CA PHE A 72 3.83 14.94 2.41
C PHE A 72 3.98 16.26 1.63
N GLY A 73 2.94 17.10 1.59
CA GLY A 73 2.90 18.33 0.78
C GLY A 73 2.75 18.09 -0.73
N MET A 74 3.10 16.91 -1.22
CA MET A 74 2.94 16.46 -2.61
C MET A 74 2.50 14.99 -2.67
N THR A 75 2.22 14.46 -3.86
CA THR A 75 1.79 13.07 -4.03
C THR A 75 2.97 12.11 -4.09
N HIS A 76 2.90 11.03 -3.30
CA HIS A 76 3.89 9.96 -3.25
C HIS A 76 3.23 8.60 -3.41
N THR A 77 4.05 7.59 -3.74
CA THR A 77 3.69 6.19 -3.57
C THR A 77 4.39 5.67 -2.33
N VAL A 78 3.66 5.06 -1.40
CA VAL A 78 4.24 4.42 -0.21
C VAL A 78 4.49 2.94 -0.51
N LEU A 79 5.70 2.46 -0.24
CA LEU A 79 6.11 1.07 -0.43
C LEU A 79 5.98 0.25 0.85
N HIS A 80 6.42 0.80 1.98
CA HIS A 80 6.22 0.16 3.28
C HIS A 80 6.26 1.18 4.41
N MET A 81 5.67 0.78 5.53
CA MET A 81 5.63 1.52 6.79
C MET A 81 6.17 0.62 7.89
N ASP A 82 7.05 1.16 8.71
CA ASP A 82 7.68 0.44 9.82
C ASP A 82 7.73 1.37 11.03
N MET A 83 7.31 0.90 12.19
CA MET A 83 7.27 1.71 13.42
C MET A 83 7.26 0.82 14.65
N MET A 84 7.67 1.36 15.79
CA MET A 84 7.45 0.72 17.09
C MET A 84 6.41 1.52 17.87
N ILE A 85 5.35 0.84 18.31
CA ILE A 85 4.20 1.48 18.96
C ILE A 85 3.86 0.81 20.28
N SER A 86 3.42 1.58 21.27
CA SER A 86 2.91 1.05 22.54
C SER A 86 1.39 0.79 22.53
N ALA A 87 0.77 0.64 21.35
CA ALA A 87 -0.65 0.39 21.17
C ALA A 87 -0.89 -1.02 20.62
N GLN A 88 -2.03 -1.63 20.93
CA GLN A 88 -2.37 -2.97 20.42
C GLN A 88 -2.79 -2.93 18.95
N CYS A 89 -3.41 -1.83 18.52
CA CYS A 89 -3.98 -1.71 17.18
C CYS A 89 -3.68 -0.35 16.56
N VAL A 90 -3.32 -0.35 15.28
CA VAL A 90 -3.20 0.85 14.45
C VAL A 90 -4.02 0.73 13.17
N ASP A 91 -5.01 1.60 13.03
CA ASP A 91 -5.77 1.77 11.80
C ASP A 91 -5.05 2.77 10.88
N ILE A 92 -4.89 2.40 9.62
CA ILE A 92 -4.15 3.16 8.62
C ILE A 92 -5.11 3.76 7.61
N PHE A 93 -4.96 5.07 7.41
CA PHE A 93 -5.73 5.83 6.45
C PHE A 93 -4.79 6.52 5.46
N VAL A 94 -5.17 6.50 4.18
CA VAL A 94 -4.47 7.27 3.15
C VAL A 94 -5.23 8.56 2.86
N GLY A 95 -4.50 9.67 2.85
CA GLY A 95 -5.04 10.99 2.55
C GLY A 95 -4.76 11.38 1.10
N ARG A 96 -5.80 11.77 0.36
CA ARG A 96 -5.68 12.36 -0.99
C ARG A 96 -6.20 13.79 -0.98
N ARG A 97 -5.49 14.71 -1.63
CA ARG A 97 -6.00 16.07 -1.83
C ARG A 97 -7.09 16.08 -2.88
N THR A 98 -8.24 16.66 -2.54
CA THR A 98 -9.30 16.97 -3.51
C THR A 98 -8.89 18.15 -4.39
N ALA A 99 -9.65 18.41 -5.46
CA ALA A 99 -9.37 19.52 -6.39
C ALA A 99 -9.30 20.91 -5.71
N ASN A 100 -9.93 21.08 -4.55
CA ASN A 100 -9.86 22.30 -3.72
C ASN A 100 -8.72 22.29 -2.69
N GLY A 101 -7.79 21.33 -2.75
CA GLY A 101 -6.63 21.22 -1.87
C GLY A 101 -6.88 20.59 -0.49
N LYS A 102 -8.13 20.24 -0.13
CA LYS A 102 -8.46 19.61 1.16
C LYS A 102 -8.06 18.13 1.18
N LEU A 103 -7.51 17.65 2.31
CA LEU A 103 -7.24 16.22 2.49
C LEU A 103 -8.54 15.45 2.77
N ARG A 104 -8.72 14.32 2.09
CA ARG A 104 -9.74 13.31 2.40
C ARG A 104 -9.06 11.98 2.68
N PHE A 105 -9.44 11.38 3.80
CA PHE A 105 -8.88 10.11 4.26
C PHE A 105 -9.82 8.95 3.95
N SER A 106 -9.25 7.83 3.52
CA SER A 106 -9.94 6.55 3.36
C SER A 106 -9.19 5.46 4.12
N PRO A 107 -9.87 4.56 4.84
CA PRO A 107 -9.23 3.43 5.53
C PRO A 107 -8.64 2.48 4.49
N VAL A 108 -7.47 1.92 4.78
CA VAL A 108 -6.79 0.99 3.86
C VAL A 108 -6.31 -0.29 4.52
N ASP A 109 -5.93 -0.25 5.79
CA ASP A 109 -5.36 -1.39 6.47
C ASP A 109 -5.44 -1.20 8.00
N THR A 110 -5.29 -2.30 8.73
CA THR A 110 -5.21 -2.33 10.18
C THR A 110 -4.10 -3.30 10.58
N ALA A 111 -3.16 -2.82 11.39
CA ALA A 111 -2.06 -3.64 11.89
C ALA A 111 -2.15 -3.80 13.41
N PHE A 112 -1.75 -4.97 13.89
CA PHE A 112 -1.83 -5.33 15.30
C PHE A 112 -0.42 -5.46 15.87
N GLY A 113 -0.17 -4.77 16.98
CA GLY A 113 0.92 -5.07 17.90
C GLY A 113 0.45 -6.09 18.92
N MET A 114 1.22 -7.15 19.14
CA MET A 114 1.00 -8.13 20.22
C MET A 114 1.43 -7.58 21.59
N ALA A 115 1.10 -6.32 21.89
CA ALA A 115 1.76 -5.51 22.91
C ALA A 115 2.02 -6.25 24.25
N GLY A 116 3.28 -6.60 24.49
CA GLY A 116 3.77 -6.93 25.83
C GLY A 116 3.58 -5.73 26.77
N LYS A 117 3.32 -5.98 28.07
CA LYS A 117 2.90 -4.95 29.04
C LYS A 117 3.77 -3.68 29.12
N HIS A 118 5.03 -3.70 28.69
CA HIS A 118 5.97 -2.59 28.91
C HIS A 118 6.95 -2.29 27.76
N SER A 119 6.77 -2.84 26.56
CA SER A 119 7.70 -2.63 25.44
C SER A 119 6.95 -2.20 24.18
N PRO A 120 7.36 -1.09 23.51
CA PRO A 120 6.89 -0.78 22.17
C PRO A 120 7.11 -1.98 21.25
N GLU A 121 6.13 -2.26 20.40
CA GLU A 121 6.20 -3.37 19.48
C GLU A 121 6.30 -2.91 18.04
N ARG A 122 7.09 -3.67 17.28
CA ARG A 122 7.35 -3.35 15.90
C ARG A 122 6.19 -3.78 15.01
N VAL A 123 5.59 -2.79 14.35
CA VAL A 123 4.58 -2.96 13.33
C VAL A 123 5.22 -2.69 11.97
N PHE A 124 5.15 -3.69 11.10
CA PHE A 124 5.61 -3.59 9.72
C PHE A 124 4.44 -3.84 8.78
N ILE A 125 4.16 -2.87 7.91
CA ILE A 125 3.15 -2.95 6.86
C ILE A 125 3.87 -2.89 5.53
N GLU A 126 3.79 -3.99 4.78
CA GLU A 126 4.15 -4.00 3.38
C GLU A 126 2.97 -3.42 2.59
N CYS A 127 3.15 -2.23 2.00
CA CYS A 127 2.09 -1.62 1.23
C CYS A 127 2.03 -2.31 -0.13
N PRO A 128 0.97 -3.08 -0.44
CA PRO A 128 0.88 -3.71 -1.74
C PRO A 128 0.94 -2.64 -2.84
N THR A 129 1.35 -3.02 -4.05
CA THR A 129 1.28 -2.16 -5.24
C THR A 129 -0.14 -1.75 -5.64
N SER A 130 -1.12 -1.99 -4.76
CA SER A 130 -2.49 -1.51 -4.82
C SER A 130 -2.56 -0.03 -5.11
N GLU A 131 -3.56 0.35 -5.91
CA GLU A 131 -3.86 1.73 -6.26
C GLU A 131 -4.06 2.61 -5.01
N ALA A 132 -4.47 2.03 -3.87
CA ALA A 132 -4.72 2.74 -2.62
C ALA A 132 -3.50 3.55 -2.13
N PHE A 133 -2.30 2.97 -2.21
CA PHE A 133 -1.04 3.58 -1.73
C PHE A 133 -0.30 4.38 -2.79
N GLN A 134 -0.87 4.50 -4.00
CA GLN A 134 -0.30 5.28 -5.10
C GLN A 134 -0.84 6.72 -5.09
N ALA A 135 0.05 7.67 -5.40
CA ALA A 135 -0.28 9.08 -5.53
C ALA A 135 -1.03 9.69 -4.33
N ILE A 136 -0.68 9.28 -3.11
CA ILE A 136 -1.28 9.79 -1.87
C ILE A 136 -0.55 11.03 -1.37
N SER A 137 -1.26 11.95 -0.73
CA SER A 137 -0.72 13.20 -0.20
C SER A 137 -0.43 13.16 1.30
N ALA A 138 -1.02 12.21 2.01
CA ALA A 138 -0.79 12.03 3.44
C ALA A 138 -1.03 10.58 3.85
N VAL A 139 -0.49 10.19 5.01
CA VAL A 139 -0.86 8.97 5.73
C VAL A 139 -1.28 9.35 7.14
N SER A 140 -2.34 8.75 7.64
CA SER A 140 -2.79 8.93 9.01
C SER A 140 -2.86 7.58 9.73
N PHE A 141 -2.30 7.55 10.93
CA PHE A 141 -2.30 6.41 11.85
C PHE A 141 -3.23 6.74 13.00
N LYS A 142 -4.21 5.89 13.26
CA LYS A 142 -5.12 6.02 14.40
C LYS A 142 -4.88 4.84 15.35
N PHE A 143 -4.39 5.15 16.54
CA PHE A 143 -4.00 4.16 17.52
C PHE A 143 -5.19 3.85 18.44
N SER A 144 -5.70 2.63 18.34
CA SER A 144 -6.83 2.13 19.11
C SER A 144 -6.32 1.13 20.17
N GLU A 145 -7.12 0.87 21.20
CA GLU A 145 -6.80 -0.15 22.22
C GLU A 145 -5.43 0.06 22.88
N LEU A 146 -5.25 1.26 23.45
CA LEU A 146 -4.13 1.51 24.35
C LEU A 146 -4.30 0.62 25.59
N ILE A 147 -3.20 0.02 26.06
CA ILE A 147 -3.19 -0.77 27.29
C ILE A 147 -3.77 0.12 28.41
N ASP A 148 -4.76 -0.41 29.15
CA ASP A 148 -5.57 0.34 30.10
C ASP A 148 -4.73 1.18 31.09
N ASP A 149 -5.24 2.38 31.43
CA ASP A 149 -4.68 3.37 32.36
C ASP A 149 -3.42 4.14 31.95
N VAL A 150 -2.96 4.02 30.69
CA VAL A 150 -1.79 4.81 30.24
C VAL A 150 -2.25 6.12 29.57
N ASP A 151 -2.00 7.24 30.25
CA ASP A 151 -2.20 8.62 29.73
C ASP A 151 -1.20 9.00 28.62
N SER A 152 -0.30 8.10 28.26
CA SER A 152 0.78 8.32 27.29
C SER A 152 0.89 7.18 26.28
N PHE A 153 1.16 7.52 25.03
CA PHE A 153 1.46 6.63 23.93
C PHE A 153 2.91 6.88 23.48
N CYS A 154 3.71 5.82 23.33
CA CYS A 154 5.07 5.94 22.80
C CYS A 154 5.08 5.50 21.34
N LEU A 155 5.66 6.35 20.49
CA LEU A 155 5.97 6.06 19.10
C LEU A 155 7.47 6.17 18.89
N GLU A 156 8.09 5.10 18.42
CA GLU A 156 9.51 5.07 18.11
C GLU A 156 9.74 4.60 16.68
N ASP A 157 10.85 5.01 16.09
CA ASP A 157 11.36 4.48 14.83
C ASP A 157 10.35 4.50 13.66
N LEU A 158 9.41 5.46 13.63
CA LEU A 158 8.50 5.61 12.49
C LEU A 158 9.30 5.87 11.21
N ARG A 159 9.19 4.95 10.26
CA ARG A 159 9.87 4.94 8.96
C ARG A 159 8.85 4.71 7.86
N LEU A 160 8.87 5.60 6.88
CA LEU A 160 8.09 5.50 5.66
C LEU A 160 9.05 5.40 4.49
N VAL A 161 8.85 4.41 3.63
CA VAL A 161 9.59 4.31 2.38
C VAL A 161 8.69 4.69 1.23
N LEU A 162 9.10 5.75 0.56
CA LEU A 162 8.35 6.43 -0.48
C LEU A 162 9.09 6.29 -1.81
N VAL A 163 8.34 6.21 -2.90
CA VAL A 163 8.90 6.42 -4.24
C VAL A 163 9.08 7.92 -4.46
N ARG A 164 10.28 8.33 -4.89
CA ARG A 164 10.53 9.71 -5.30
C ARG A 164 9.58 10.03 -6.45
N PRO A 165 8.80 11.12 -6.38
CA PRO A 165 8.04 11.58 -7.51
C PRO A 165 9.03 11.79 -8.65
N LYS A 166 8.82 11.12 -9.79
CA LYS A 166 9.57 11.49 -10.99
C LYS A 166 9.24 12.96 -11.22
N GLN A 167 10.18 13.84 -10.91
CA GLN A 167 10.06 15.24 -11.30
C GLN A 167 9.82 15.19 -12.79
N ARG A 168 8.59 15.49 -13.22
CA ARG A 168 8.32 15.75 -14.62
C ARG A 168 9.16 16.97 -14.89
N LEU A 169 10.35 16.76 -15.44
CA LEU A 169 11.15 17.83 -16.01
C LEU A 169 10.17 18.65 -16.84
N PRO A 170 10.14 19.98 -16.68
CA PRO A 170 9.28 20.84 -17.48
C PRO A 170 9.47 20.39 -18.92
N VAL A 171 8.43 19.78 -19.49
CA VAL A 171 8.48 19.35 -20.89
C VAL A 171 8.68 20.67 -21.62
N ALA A 172 9.88 20.86 -22.19
CA ALA A 172 10.16 22.06 -22.96
C ALA A 172 8.99 22.23 -23.93
N PRO A 173 8.35 23.42 -23.95
CA PRO A 173 7.19 23.64 -24.80
C PRO A 173 7.55 23.15 -26.20
N PRO A 174 6.66 22.37 -26.86
CA PRO A 174 6.94 21.87 -28.20
C PRO A 174 7.41 23.05 -29.06
N PRO A 175 8.51 22.90 -29.82
CA PRO A 175 9.07 23.99 -30.60
C PRO A 175 7.95 24.59 -31.43
N THR A 176 7.65 25.86 -31.16
CA THR A 176 6.57 26.55 -31.85
C THR A 176 6.91 26.52 -33.34
N PRO A 177 6.00 26.11 -34.24
CA PRO A 177 6.25 26.16 -35.67
C PRO A 177 6.23 27.63 -36.11
N GLN A 178 7.30 28.37 -35.80
CA GLN A 178 7.57 29.68 -36.38
C GLN A 178 8.65 29.53 -37.45
N SER A 179 8.24 29.86 -38.67
CA SER A 179 9.09 30.26 -39.79
C SER A 179 10.03 29.19 -40.37
N VAL A 180 9.46 28.21 -41.08
CA VAL A 180 10.09 27.67 -42.29
C VAL A 180 9.62 28.52 -43.47
N ARG A 181 10.00 29.80 -43.49
CA ARG A 181 9.79 30.64 -44.67
C ARG A 181 10.83 31.74 -44.80
N GLU A 182 12.11 31.40 -44.67
CA GLU A 182 13.21 32.18 -45.27
C GLU A 182 14.56 31.46 -45.07
N ALA A 183 14.80 30.42 -45.87
CA ALA A 183 16.16 29.94 -46.18
C ALA A 183 16.11 29.13 -47.48
N ARG A 184 15.59 29.76 -48.54
CA ARG A 184 15.73 29.25 -49.91
C ARG A 184 16.89 30.02 -50.53
N GLY A 185 18.11 29.53 -50.32
CA GLY A 185 19.29 30.09 -50.93
C GLY A 185 20.56 29.42 -50.41
N GLN A 186 21.20 28.65 -51.29
CA GLN A 186 22.53 28.02 -51.15
C GLN A 186 22.50 26.73 -50.31
N SER A 187 23.09 25.60 -50.69
CA SER A 187 23.91 25.25 -51.83
C SER A 187 23.84 23.73 -51.97
N MET A 188 23.95 23.27 -53.21
CA MET A 188 24.19 21.88 -53.58
C MET A 188 25.37 21.29 -52.80
N GLN A 189 25.18 20.13 -52.19
CA GLN A 189 26.10 18.98 -52.28
C GLN A 189 25.51 17.76 -51.57
N ALA A 190 25.04 16.83 -52.39
CA ALA A 190 24.80 15.45 -51.98
C ALA A 190 26.14 14.70 -51.90
N PRO A 191 26.25 13.74 -50.98
CA PRO A 191 26.65 12.41 -51.43
C PRO A 191 25.82 11.30 -50.76
N MET A 192 25.23 10.45 -51.60
CA MET A 192 24.81 9.08 -51.29
C MET A 192 25.87 8.13 -51.87
N PRO A 193 25.78 6.80 -51.66
CA PRO A 193 25.87 6.10 -50.39
C PRO A 193 26.98 5.02 -50.47
N ASN A 194 27.52 4.54 -49.34
CA ASN A 194 28.38 3.35 -49.37
C ASN A 194 27.73 2.18 -48.64
N ARG A 195 27.47 1.13 -49.41
CA ARG A 195 26.73 -0.08 -49.09
C ARG A 195 27.72 -1.24 -49.05
N LYS A 196 28.05 -1.76 -47.86
CA LYS A 196 28.78 -3.02 -47.57
C LYS A 196 28.55 -3.29 -46.09
N GLY A 197 28.16 -4.45 -45.56
CA GLY A 197 27.85 -5.78 -46.05
C GLY A 197 27.46 -6.58 -44.80
N VAL A 198 26.52 -7.51 -44.94
CA VAL A 198 26.01 -8.47 -43.93
C VAL A 198 27.14 -9.50 -43.64
N PRO A 199 27.31 -10.06 -42.41
CA PRO A 199 26.53 -11.23 -42.01
C PRO A 199 26.06 -11.29 -40.54
N THR A 200 24.81 -11.71 -40.44
CA THR A 200 24.14 -12.42 -39.35
C THR A 200 24.94 -13.62 -38.83
N ASN A 201 25.11 -13.71 -37.51
CA ASN A 201 25.40 -14.97 -36.81
C ASN A 201 24.50 -15.02 -35.55
N PRO A 202 23.65 -16.04 -35.38
CA PRO A 202 22.95 -16.29 -34.12
C PRO A 202 23.85 -17.06 -33.14
N PRO A 203 23.86 -16.74 -31.84
CA PRO A 203 24.55 -17.55 -30.85
C PRO A 203 23.78 -18.86 -30.61
N ASN A 204 24.51 -19.94 -30.83
CA ASN A 204 24.19 -21.32 -30.58
C ASN A 204 24.10 -21.55 -29.05
N TYR A 205 22.90 -21.71 -28.48
CA TYR A 205 22.73 -22.13 -27.09
C TYR A 205 22.44 -23.64 -27.03
N PRO A 206 23.32 -24.46 -26.44
CA PRO A 206 23.04 -25.87 -26.24
C PRO A 206 22.01 -26.07 -25.13
N SER A 207 20.92 -26.76 -25.45
CA SER A 207 19.98 -27.34 -24.50
C SER A 207 20.70 -28.19 -23.45
N ARG A 208 20.76 -27.71 -22.21
CA ARG A 208 21.07 -28.55 -21.04
C ARG A 208 19.81 -29.30 -20.64
N LYS A 209 19.87 -30.63 -20.73
CA LYS A 209 18.95 -31.56 -20.04
C LYS A 209 19.14 -31.43 -18.52
N PRO A 210 18.07 -31.53 -17.72
CA PRO A 210 18.20 -31.62 -16.26
C PRO A 210 18.69 -33.02 -15.86
N SER A 211 19.89 -33.10 -15.31
CA SER A 211 20.38 -34.28 -14.61
C SER A 211 19.94 -34.23 -13.16
N PHE A 212 19.09 -35.17 -12.76
CA PHE A 212 18.80 -35.47 -11.36
C PHE A 212 20.07 -36.01 -10.68
N HIS A 213 20.68 -35.22 -9.80
CA HIS A 213 21.58 -35.73 -8.79
C HIS A 213 21.07 -35.30 -7.41
N SER A 214 20.49 -36.28 -6.73
CA SER A 214 20.20 -36.27 -5.30
C SER A 214 21.48 -36.60 -4.54
N SER A 215 21.90 -35.71 -3.63
CA SER A 215 22.92 -35.97 -2.60
C SER A 215 22.76 -34.97 -1.45
N HIS A 216 21.99 -35.38 -0.43
CA HIS A 216 22.16 -35.28 1.03
C HIS A 216 23.18 -34.30 1.71
N PRO A 217 23.03 -34.03 3.02
CA PRO A 217 22.72 -32.70 3.56
C PRO A 217 23.85 -32.09 4.42
N ALA A 218 23.76 -30.80 4.72
CA ALA A 218 24.44 -30.19 5.87
C ALA A 218 23.74 -28.90 6.30
N ASP A 219 23.05 -29.00 7.44
CA ASP A 219 23.06 -28.09 8.60
C ASP A 219 23.24 -26.59 8.36
N ASN A 220 22.14 -25.84 8.56
CA ASN A 220 21.98 -24.80 9.59
C ASN A 220 20.89 -23.82 9.17
N GLN A 221 19.66 -24.01 9.65
CA GLN A 221 18.73 -22.89 9.79
C GLN A 221 17.95 -22.99 11.10
N THR A 222 18.23 -22.00 11.93
CA THR A 222 17.53 -21.58 13.14
C THR A 222 16.03 -21.48 12.88
N ILE A 223 15.24 -22.31 13.58
CA ILE A 223 13.78 -22.28 13.56
C ILE A 223 13.34 -21.21 14.57
N HIS A 224 12.68 -20.16 14.09
CA HIS A 224 11.85 -19.30 14.94
C HIS A 224 10.43 -19.84 14.93
N ASP A 225 9.95 -20.19 16.13
CA ASP A 225 8.57 -20.54 16.41
C ASP A 225 7.62 -19.39 16.04
N ARG A 226 6.61 -19.69 15.22
CA ARG A 226 5.41 -18.84 15.06
C ARG A 226 4.21 -19.64 15.54
N HIS A 227 3.77 -19.36 16.76
CA HIS A 227 2.45 -19.73 17.24
C HIS A 227 1.41 -18.77 16.65
N SER A 228 0.44 -19.32 15.92
CA SER A 228 -0.82 -18.64 15.60
C SER A 228 -1.76 -18.71 16.81
N PRO A 229 -2.57 -17.66 17.05
CA PRO A 229 -3.87 -17.87 17.66
C PRO A 229 -5.03 -17.50 16.72
N SER A 230 -5.85 -18.52 16.55
CA SER A 230 -7.30 -18.57 16.33
C SER A 230 -8.14 -17.29 16.43
N ASN A 231 -8.88 -17.05 15.34
CA ASN A 231 -10.33 -16.78 15.25
C ASN A 231 -11.05 -16.35 16.53
N GLN A 232 -11.66 -15.15 16.51
CA GLN A 232 -12.96 -14.96 17.14
C GLN A 232 -13.77 -13.77 16.57
N SER A 233 -15.01 -14.12 16.19
CA SER A 233 -16.25 -13.34 16.37
C SER A 233 -16.60 -12.27 15.33
N ASN A 234 -17.44 -12.70 14.38
CA ASN A 234 -18.31 -11.88 13.55
C ASN A 234 -19.22 -10.99 14.42
N LYS A 235 -19.20 -9.67 14.18
CA LYS A 235 -20.30 -8.76 14.51
C LYS A 235 -20.79 -8.02 13.25
N PRO A 236 -22.08 -7.69 13.17
CA PRO A 236 -22.71 -7.23 11.94
C PRO A 236 -22.39 -5.76 11.66
N ILE A 237 -22.15 -5.47 10.38
CA ILE A 237 -21.91 -4.13 9.85
C ILE A 237 -23.22 -3.34 9.90
N GLU A 238 -23.31 -2.39 10.84
CA GLU A 238 -24.30 -1.32 10.77
C GLU A 238 -23.91 -0.32 9.68
N MET A 239 -24.53 -0.48 8.50
CA MET A 239 -24.47 0.53 7.44
C MET A 239 -25.54 1.60 7.68
N LEU A 240 -25.20 2.62 8.46
CA LEU A 240 -25.88 3.91 8.43
C LEU A 240 -24.81 5.01 8.42
N SER A 241 -24.77 5.80 7.34
CA SER A 241 -25.00 7.24 7.43
C SER A 241 -24.54 8.00 6.18
N SER A 242 -25.43 8.91 5.74
CA SER A 242 -25.13 10.16 5.03
C SER A 242 -24.89 10.13 3.51
N ARG A 243 -25.99 9.92 2.79
CA ARG A 243 -26.17 10.39 1.40
C ARG A 243 -26.32 11.91 1.40
N SER A 244 -25.25 12.63 1.10
CA SER A 244 -25.25 14.09 0.93
C SER A 244 -25.99 14.46 -0.37
N MET A 245 -27.05 15.25 -0.26
CA MET A 245 -27.81 15.79 -1.39
C MET A 245 -26.96 16.80 -2.20
N PRO A 246 -27.16 16.91 -3.52
CA PRO A 246 -26.46 17.92 -4.32
C PRO A 246 -26.99 19.32 -4.01
N VAL A 247 -26.03 20.24 -3.88
CA VAL A 247 -26.22 21.68 -3.71
C VAL A 247 -26.95 22.24 -4.93
N VAL A 248 -28.05 22.95 -4.67
CA VAL A 248 -28.84 23.74 -5.62
C VAL A 248 -27.97 24.86 -6.20
N PRO A 249 -27.90 25.06 -7.54
CA PRO A 249 -27.24 26.21 -8.12
C PRO A 249 -28.03 27.49 -7.80
N SER A 250 -27.35 28.44 -7.17
CA SER A 250 -27.84 29.79 -6.88
C SER A 250 -28.23 30.56 -8.15
N ALA A 251 -29.23 31.41 -7.98
CA ALA A 251 -29.88 32.27 -8.96
C ALA A 251 -28.91 33.14 -9.80
N PRO A 252 -29.32 33.56 -11.02
CA PRO A 252 -28.55 34.47 -11.85
C PRO A 252 -28.59 35.92 -11.28
N PRO A 253 -27.57 36.74 -11.60
CA PRO A 253 -27.48 38.12 -11.13
C PRO A 253 -28.52 39.02 -11.79
N SER A 254 -29.15 39.84 -10.97
CA SER A 254 -29.99 40.98 -11.34
C SER A 254 -29.20 41.95 -12.23
N MET A 255 -29.61 42.06 -13.50
CA MET A 255 -29.12 43.10 -14.41
C MET A 255 -30.04 44.31 -14.33
N GLU A 256 -29.43 45.45 -14.03
CA GLU A 256 -30.00 46.79 -14.02
C GLU A 256 -30.63 47.16 -15.36
N ALA A 257 -31.71 47.94 -15.25
CA ALA A 257 -32.41 48.57 -16.35
C ALA A 257 -31.59 49.72 -16.97
N PRO A 258 -31.59 49.86 -18.30
CA PRO A 258 -31.38 51.15 -18.95
C PRO A 258 -32.72 51.73 -19.41
N GLU A 259 -33.14 52.83 -18.78
CA GLU A 259 -34.07 53.78 -19.39
C GLU A 259 -33.45 54.33 -20.68
N ARG A 260 -34.18 54.24 -21.81
CA ARG A 260 -34.22 55.33 -22.78
C ARG A 260 -35.35 55.20 -23.80
N ALA A 261 -36.18 56.24 -23.77
CA ALA A 261 -36.72 57.01 -24.88
C ALA A 261 -37.50 56.29 -26.00
N ALA A 262 -38.77 56.67 -26.05
CA ALA A 262 -39.74 56.43 -27.10
C ALA A 262 -39.24 56.80 -28.51
N THR A 263 -39.50 55.92 -29.48
CA THR A 263 -39.96 56.32 -30.80
C THR A 263 -40.82 55.18 -31.36
N ALA A 264 -42.13 55.44 -31.47
CA ALA A 264 -43.07 54.53 -32.10
C ALA A 264 -42.86 54.51 -33.63
N PRO A 265 -42.98 53.33 -34.27
CA PRO A 265 -43.57 53.25 -35.59
C PRO A 265 -44.88 52.47 -35.55
N SER A 266 -45.72 52.83 -36.52
CA SER A 266 -47.12 52.49 -36.67
C SER A 266 -47.44 51.00 -36.71
N LEU A 267 -48.57 50.68 -36.08
CA LEU A 267 -49.39 49.49 -36.29
C LEU A 267 -49.61 49.20 -37.79
N THR A 268 -49.09 48.07 -38.24
CA THR A 268 -49.74 47.26 -39.28
C THR A 268 -49.97 45.88 -38.68
N GLU A 269 -51.23 45.49 -38.59
CA GLU A 269 -51.71 44.15 -38.28
C GLU A 269 -50.96 43.11 -39.11
N SER A 270 -50.36 42.10 -38.47
CA SER A 270 -49.92 40.88 -39.14
C SER A 270 -49.63 39.80 -38.10
N ASP A 271 -49.95 38.55 -38.42
CA ASP A 271 -49.86 37.31 -37.62
C ASP A 271 -48.47 36.95 -37.02
N GLU A 272 -47.50 37.87 -36.98
CA GLU A 272 -46.12 37.66 -36.53
C GLU A 272 -45.91 37.27 -35.06
N PRO A 273 -46.62 37.80 -34.04
CA PRO A 273 -46.30 37.49 -32.64
C PRO A 273 -46.62 36.05 -32.25
N MET A 274 -47.62 35.43 -32.90
CA MET A 274 -47.97 34.03 -32.66
C MET A 274 -46.97 33.08 -33.32
N ALA A 275 -46.44 33.44 -34.50
CA ALA A 275 -45.36 32.71 -35.16
C ALA A 275 -44.06 32.71 -34.32
N ALA A 276 -43.73 33.84 -33.70
CA ALA A 276 -42.59 33.93 -32.78
C ALA A 276 -42.77 33.02 -31.55
N MET A 277 -43.96 32.99 -30.95
CA MET A 277 -44.26 32.12 -29.81
C MET A 277 -44.17 30.63 -30.17
N ILE A 278 -44.68 30.22 -31.34
CA ILE A 278 -44.56 28.84 -31.85
C ILE A 278 -43.09 28.48 -32.06
N SER A 279 -42.28 29.39 -32.60
CA SER A 279 -40.83 29.20 -32.78
C SER A 279 -40.12 28.94 -31.44
N ILE A 280 -40.45 29.73 -30.40
CA ILE A 280 -39.87 29.57 -29.06
C ILE A 280 -40.23 28.21 -28.47
N VAL A 281 -41.50 27.80 -28.54
CA VAL A 281 -41.94 26.49 -28.03
C VAL A 281 -41.25 25.34 -28.77
N ASN A 282 -41.10 25.44 -30.09
CA ASN A 282 -40.37 24.45 -30.88
C ASN A 282 -38.87 24.39 -30.50
N MET A 283 -38.24 25.53 -30.21
CA MET A 283 -36.86 25.57 -29.74
C MET A 283 -36.72 24.93 -28.36
N GLN A 284 -37.62 25.22 -27.42
CA GLN A 284 -37.63 24.61 -26.09
C GLN A 284 -37.83 23.08 -26.16
N LYS A 285 -38.76 22.62 -27.00
CA LYS A 285 -38.99 21.19 -27.25
C LYS A 285 -37.72 20.51 -27.78
N LYS A 286 -37.08 21.10 -28.80
CA LYS A 286 -35.83 20.59 -29.36
C LYS A 286 -34.69 20.56 -28.35
N MET A 287 -34.57 21.58 -27.50
CA MET A 287 -33.57 21.61 -26.43
C MET A 287 -33.81 20.50 -25.39
N LEU A 288 -35.07 20.24 -25.05
CA LEU A 288 -35.43 19.17 -24.12
C LEU A 288 -35.07 17.80 -24.71
N GLU A 289 -35.42 17.54 -25.97
CA GLU A 289 -35.06 16.32 -26.69
C GLU A 289 -33.53 16.11 -26.78
N ASP A 290 -32.77 17.18 -27.05
CA ASP A 290 -31.30 17.11 -27.07
C ASP A 290 -30.69 16.87 -25.69
N MET A 291 -31.28 17.45 -24.64
CA MET A 291 -30.85 17.22 -23.26
C MET A 291 -31.15 15.77 -22.82
N GLU A 292 -32.33 15.25 -23.13
CA GLU A 292 -32.70 13.86 -22.87
C GLU A 292 -31.74 12.90 -23.58
N LYS A 293 -31.44 13.14 -24.87
CA LYS A 293 -30.48 12.33 -25.63
C LYS A 293 -29.08 12.35 -25.01
N ARG A 294 -28.59 13.51 -24.57
CA ARG A 294 -27.29 13.63 -23.90
C ARG A 294 -27.26 12.92 -22.55
N ILE A 295 -28.33 13.01 -21.77
CA ILE A 295 -28.46 12.29 -20.50
C ILE A 295 -28.44 10.78 -20.76
N SER A 296 -29.24 10.28 -21.70
CA SER A 296 -29.30 8.85 -22.04
C SER A 296 -27.95 8.30 -22.49
N LEU A 297 -27.23 9.00 -23.37
CA LEU A 297 -25.89 8.60 -23.80
C LEU A 297 -24.87 8.62 -22.65
N SER A 298 -24.94 9.63 -21.78
CA SER A 298 -24.06 9.74 -20.60
C SER A 298 -24.31 8.60 -19.61
N VAL A 299 -25.58 8.26 -19.37
CA VAL A 299 -25.97 7.13 -18.52
C VAL A 299 -25.48 5.81 -19.12
N GLU A 300 -25.66 5.60 -20.42
CA GLU A 300 -25.21 4.38 -21.11
C GLU A 300 -23.69 4.18 -21.00
N VAL A 301 -22.89 5.22 -21.27
CA VAL A 301 -21.43 5.18 -21.13
C VAL A 301 -21.02 4.87 -19.69
N ASN A 302 -21.66 5.51 -18.71
CA ASN A 302 -21.36 5.28 -17.29
C ASN A 302 -21.75 3.87 -16.82
N VAL A 303 -22.90 3.35 -17.26
CA VAL A 303 -23.35 1.99 -16.95
C VAL A 303 -22.39 0.97 -17.54
N ASN A 304 -21.96 1.15 -18.79
CA ASN A 304 -20.99 0.26 -19.43
C ASN A 304 -19.63 0.29 -18.70
N ALA A 305 -19.16 1.46 -18.28
CA ALA A 305 -17.93 1.59 -17.50
C ALA A 305 -18.04 0.97 -16.08
N ILE A 306 -19.23 0.99 -15.48
CA ILE A 306 -19.48 0.28 -14.21
C ILE A 306 -19.47 -1.23 -14.43
N LEU A 307 -20.17 -1.72 -15.46
CA LEU A 307 -20.21 -3.15 -15.80
C LEU A 307 -18.81 -3.70 -16.08
N GLU A 308 -17.97 -2.99 -16.83
CA GLU A 308 -16.60 -3.41 -17.10
C GLU A 308 -15.76 -3.48 -15.81
N ARG A 309 -15.93 -2.53 -14.89
CA ARG A 309 -15.23 -2.55 -13.59
C ARG A 309 -15.71 -3.69 -12.70
N VAL A 310 -17.01 -3.98 -12.70
CA VAL A 310 -17.59 -5.10 -11.95
C VAL A 310 -17.06 -6.42 -12.49
N GLN A 311 -17.04 -6.60 -13.81
CA GLN A 311 -16.48 -7.80 -14.44
C GLN A 311 -15.00 -8.00 -14.06
N LYS A 312 -14.18 -6.94 -14.18
CA LYS A 312 -12.77 -7.02 -13.76
C LYS A 312 -12.61 -7.36 -12.29
N SER A 313 -13.47 -6.84 -11.42
CA SER A 313 -13.43 -7.19 -9.99
C SER A 313 -13.84 -8.63 -9.73
N GLU A 314 -14.80 -9.17 -10.48
CA GLU A 314 -15.21 -10.58 -10.41
C GLU A 314 -14.07 -11.50 -10.85
N ASP A 315 -13.39 -11.18 -11.95
CA ASP A 315 -12.23 -11.93 -12.44
C ASP A 315 -11.10 -11.99 -11.39
N VAL A 316 -10.86 -10.88 -10.68
CA VAL A 316 -9.88 -10.82 -9.58
C VAL A 316 -10.32 -11.67 -8.38
N LEU A 317 -11.61 -11.66 -8.04
CA LEU A 317 -12.14 -12.50 -6.96
C LEU A 317 -12.01 -13.99 -7.28
N LEU A 318 -12.26 -14.40 -8.53
CA LEU A 318 -12.08 -15.78 -8.97
C LEU A 318 -10.59 -16.21 -8.93
N ASP A 319 -9.66 -15.34 -9.31
CA ASP A 319 -8.22 -15.61 -9.16
C ASP A 319 -7.84 -15.79 -7.70
N LEU A 320 -8.29 -14.89 -6.82
CA LEU A 320 -8.00 -14.97 -5.38
C LEU A 320 -8.58 -16.24 -4.74
N ASP A 321 -9.78 -16.64 -5.13
CA ASP A 321 -10.42 -17.88 -4.67
C ASP A 321 -9.59 -19.11 -5.06
N SER A 322 -9.16 -19.19 -6.33
CA SER A 322 -8.31 -20.29 -6.81
C SER A 322 -6.95 -20.35 -6.10
N ARG A 323 -6.38 -19.19 -5.75
CA ARG A 323 -5.12 -19.11 -4.98
C ARG A 323 -5.30 -19.54 -3.53
N LEU A 324 -6.45 -19.22 -2.93
CA LEU A 324 -6.78 -19.64 -1.57
C LEU A 324 -6.89 -21.17 -1.50
N ASP A 325 -7.56 -21.78 -2.48
CA ASP A 325 -7.66 -23.24 -2.60
C ASP A 325 -6.28 -23.90 -2.74
N GLY A 326 -5.40 -23.33 -3.58
CA GLY A 326 -4.02 -23.81 -3.73
C GLY A 326 -3.23 -23.77 -2.42
N ILE A 327 -3.32 -22.67 -1.68
CA ILE A 327 -2.68 -22.53 -0.36
C ILE A 327 -3.25 -23.56 0.64
N GLN A 328 -4.55 -23.81 0.59
CA GLN A 328 -5.18 -24.78 1.48
C GLN A 328 -4.70 -26.21 1.17
N GLN A 329 -4.58 -26.56 -0.11
CA GLN A 329 -4.01 -27.84 -0.54
C GLN A 329 -2.55 -28.01 -0.10
N ASP A 330 -1.72 -26.98 -0.26
CA ASP A 330 -0.32 -27.02 0.18
C ASP A 330 -0.19 -27.20 1.69
N LYS A 331 -1.04 -26.52 2.48
CA LYS A 331 -1.12 -26.72 3.93
C LYS A 331 -1.45 -28.16 4.27
N ASP A 332 -2.45 -28.75 3.63
CA ASP A 332 -2.86 -30.13 3.91
C ASP A 332 -1.76 -31.14 3.58
N ILE A 333 -1.00 -30.91 2.50
CA ILE A 333 0.17 -31.72 2.14
C ILE A 333 1.27 -31.60 3.20
N VAL A 334 1.59 -30.37 3.62
CA VAL A 334 2.63 -30.12 4.63
C VAL A 334 2.25 -30.72 5.98
N PHE A 335 1.02 -30.53 6.44
CA PHE A 335 0.54 -31.10 7.70
C PHE A 335 0.53 -32.63 7.66
N SER A 336 0.08 -33.23 6.55
CA SER A 336 0.14 -34.69 6.36
C SER A 336 1.59 -35.21 6.41
N GLY A 337 2.53 -34.49 5.80
CA GLY A 337 3.95 -34.80 5.84
C GLY A 337 4.55 -34.71 7.25
N ILE A 338 4.20 -33.67 8.01
CA ILE A 338 4.62 -33.50 9.41
C ILE A 338 4.06 -34.63 10.29
N LEU A 339 2.76 -34.92 10.17
CA LEU A 339 2.11 -36.00 10.93
C LEU A 339 2.76 -37.36 10.64
N HIS A 340 3.07 -37.66 9.38
CA HIS A 340 3.77 -38.88 9.01
C HIS A 340 5.16 -38.97 9.66
N ARG A 341 5.93 -37.88 9.66
CA ARG A 341 7.26 -37.82 10.30
C ARG A 341 7.19 -37.97 11.81
N LEU A 342 6.20 -37.36 12.46
CA LEU A 342 5.98 -37.49 13.90
C LEU A 342 5.61 -38.93 14.29
N ASN A 343 4.70 -39.56 13.56
CA ASN A 343 4.32 -40.95 13.79
C ASN A 343 5.52 -41.92 13.62
N LYS A 344 6.38 -41.65 12.63
CA LYS A 344 7.63 -42.40 12.44
C LYS A 344 8.60 -42.21 13.61
N LEU A 345 8.75 -41.00 14.12
CA LEU A 345 9.59 -40.73 15.29
C LEU A 345 9.06 -41.41 16.55
N GLU A 346 7.74 -41.41 16.75
CA GLU A 346 7.09 -42.10 17.86
C GLU A 346 7.34 -43.61 17.81
N THR A 347 7.22 -44.21 16.62
CA THR A 347 7.54 -45.62 16.40
C THR A 347 9.00 -45.92 16.72
N ASN A 348 9.94 -45.14 16.17
CA ASN A 348 11.37 -45.31 16.42
C ASN A 348 11.73 -45.14 17.91
N PHE A 349 11.08 -44.20 18.61
CA PHE A 349 11.29 -43.98 20.03
C PHE A 349 10.77 -45.17 20.86
N GLY A 350 9.62 -45.73 20.48
CA GLY A 350 9.11 -46.96 21.08
C GLY A 350 10.07 -48.14 20.93
N GLU A 351 10.65 -48.31 19.73
CA GLU A 351 11.66 -49.34 19.47
C GLU A 351 12.94 -49.12 20.28
N LEU A 352 13.42 -47.88 20.37
CA LEU A 352 14.61 -47.53 21.16
C LEU A 352 14.40 -47.79 22.64
N LYS A 353 13.24 -47.41 23.19
CA LYS A 353 12.88 -47.67 24.59
C LYS A 353 12.84 -49.16 24.88
N LYS A 354 12.24 -49.95 23.98
CA LYS A 354 12.23 -51.41 24.11
C LYS A 354 13.65 -51.99 24.10
N ALA A 355 14.51 -51.53 23.20
CA ALA A 355 15.91 -51.96 23.16
C ALA A 355 16.69 -51.59 24.43
N GLN A 356 16.42 -50.41 25.00
CA GLN A 356 17.00 -49.99 26.29
C GLN A 356 16.53 -50.89 27.44
N ASP A 357 15.24 -51.20 27.51
CA ASP A 357 14.69 -52.09 28.53
C ASP A 357 15.30 -53.50 28.44
N ASP A 358 15.45 -54.03 27.23
CA ASP A 358 16.05 -55.34 26.99
C ASP A 358 17.55 -55.36 27.37
N ALA A 359 18.29 -54.30 27.04
CA ALA A 359 19.69 -54.14 27.45
C ALA A 359 19.82 -54.03 28.98
N THR A 360 18.95 -53.28 29.63
CA THR A 360 18.93 -53.13 31.10
C THR A 360 18.67 -54.48 31.79
N LYS A 361 17.71 -55.25 31.28
CA LYS A 361 17.46 -56.62 31.76
C LYS A 361 18.67 -57.53 31.58
N ALA A 362 19.34 -57.47 30.41
CA ALA A 362 20.52 -58.29 30.15
C ALA A 362 21.68 -57.96 31.10
N VAL A 363 21.92 -56.68 31.38
CA VAL A 363 22.92 -56.23 32.35
C VAL A 363 22.59 -56.72 33.76
N GLN A 364 21.33 -56.62 34.18
CA GLN A 364 20.90 -57.11 35.49
C GLN A 364 21.16 -58.62 35.64
N VAL A 365 20.80 -59.41 34.63
CA VAL A 365 21.06 -60.86 34.60
C VAL A 365 22.57 -61.15 34.67
N ALA A 366 23.41 -60.34 34.03
CA ALA A 366 24.85 -60.50 34.10
C ALA A 366 25.41 -60.19 35.51
N LEU A 367 24.92 -59.12 36.14
CA LEU A 367 25.28 -58.75 37.52
C LEU A 367 24.89 -59.84 38.51
N ASP A 368 23.67 -60.38 38.40
CA ASP A 368 23.17 -61.46 39.26
C ASP A 368 24.08 -62.71 39.15
N LYS A 369 24.48 -63.09 37.92
CA LYS A 369 25.42 -64.20 37.70
C LYS A 369 26.81 -63.96 38.30
N VAL A 370 27.32 -62.72 38.22
CA VAL A 370 28.61 -62.36 38.85
C VAL A 370 28.50 -62.45 40.37
N GLN A 371 27.39 -62.00 40.94
CA GLN A 371 27.13 -62.08 42.38
C GLN A 371 27.02 -63.53 42.86
N GLU A 372 26.29 -64.39 42.14
CA GLU A 372 26.24 -65.84 42.40
C GLU A 372 27.62 -66.50 42.29
N GLY A 373 28.43 -66.09 41.33
CA GLY A 373 29.82 -66.52 41.22
C GLY A 373 30.59 -66.16 42.49
N LEU A 374 30.56 -64.89 42.89
CA LEU A 374 31.29 -64.38 44.06
C LEU A 374 30.89 -65.08 45.36
N THR A 375 29.60 -65.40 45.56
CA THR A 375 29.16 -66.13 46.75
C THR A 375 29.67 -67.57 46.76
N ARG A 376 29.78 -68.21 45.60
CA ARG A 376 30.34 -69.57 45.48
C ARG A 376 31.83 -69.65 45.85
N TRP A 377 32.61 -68.60 45.59
CA TRP A 377 34.04 -68.53 45.95
C TRP A 377 34.31 -68.27 47.44
N LYS A 378 33.31 -67.87 48.22
CA LYS A 378 33.46 -67.55 49.65
C LYS A 378 33.30 -68.76 50.58
N PHE A 379 33.02 -69.93 50.03
CA PHE A 379 32.98 -71.23 50.72
C PHE A 379 34.00 -72.16 50.09
#